data_AF-A0A6G1EPT1-F1
#
_entry.id   AF-A0A6G1EPT1-F1
#
_cell.length_a   1.000
_cell.length_b   1.000
_cell.length_c   1.000
_cell.angle_alpha   90.00
_cell.angle_beta   90.00
_cell.angle_gamma   90.00
#
_symmetry.space_group_name_H-M   'P 1'
#
loop_
_entity.id
_entity.type
_entity.pdbx_description
1 polymer ?
#
loop_
_entity_poly.entity_id
_entity_poly.type
_entity_poly.pdbx_seq_one_letter_code
_entity_poly.pdbx_strand_id
1 'polypeptide(L)'
;MSCGGATTAAWSKAGNCYGPMDPVSNVVLNTVWYDIAFLLTQEVAEVEVVPAPGLHLTVARTLRGLVTFLVAGHRCLTEQDAVQCLLRADADVHAATEEAERLGFHALDGGDKHEGCYRAAAAVGRHPRPFSQGTFLASYTPTKRRCLRRCGAALAAVSGDILRSSQATALHR
;
A
#
# COMPACT_ATOMS: atom_id res chain seq x y z
N MET A 1 23.09 16.35 -20.52
CA MET A 1 21.62 16.49 -20.65
C MET A 1 21.05 15.09 -20.60
N SER A 2 20.66 14.67 -19.41
CA SER A 2 19.86 13.46 -19.22
C SER A 2 18.68 13.93 -18.38
N CYS A 3 17.48 13.54 -18.78
CA CYS A 3 16.22 13.98 -18.21
C CYS A 3 15.42 12.76 -17.77
N GLY A 4 14.91 12.83 -16.55
CA GLY A 4 13.65 12.19 -16.14
C GLY A 4 13.84 11.31 -14.94
N GLY A 5 13.14 11.58 -13.79
CA GLY A 5 13.34 10.82 -12.54
C GLY A 5 12.57 10.74 -11.27
N ALA A 6 11.47 11.43 -11.15
CA ALA A 6 10.82 11.51 -9.85
C ALA A 6 10.16 10.20 -9.40
N THR A 7 9.80 9.29 -10.32
CA THR A 7 8.86 8.19 -10.04
C THR A 7 9.45 7.01 -9.27
N THR A 8 10.74 6.70 -9.41
CA THR A 8 11.33 5.50 -8.80
C THR A 8 11.82 5.70 -7.36
N ALA A 9 12.20 6.92 -6.98
CA ALA A 9 12.57 7.26 -5.61
C ALA A 9 11.33 7.27 -4.69
N ALA A 10 10.19 7.74 -5.19
CA ALA A 10 8.91 7.71 -4.47
C ALA A 10 8.40 6.28 -4.27
N TRP A 11 8.46 5.45 -5.31
CA TRP A 11 8.12 4.03 -5.24
C TRP A 11 8.92 3.31 -4.14
N SER A 12 10.23 3.50 -4.08
CA SER A 12 11.07 2.86 -3.05
C SER A 12 10.78 3.35 -1.63
N LYS A 13 10.30 4.60 -1.47
CA LYS A 13 10.06 5.22 -0.16
C LYS A 13 8.62 5.08 0.32
N ALA A 14 7.68 4.95 -0.60
CA ALA A 14 6.25 5.04 -0.32
C ALA A 14 5.38 4.05 -1.09
N GLY A 15 5.91 3.29 -2.07
CA GLY A 15 5.17 2.30 -2.87
C GLY A 15 4.75 1.02 -2.11
N ASN A 16 4.32 1.16 -0.86
CA ASN A 16 3.84 0.04 -0.05
C ASN A 16 2.38 -0.27 -0.38
N CYS A 17 1.96 -1.53 -0.21
CA CYS A 17 0.59 -1.96 -0.51
C CYS A 17 -0.38 -1.90 0.69
N TYR A 18 0.07 -1.53 1.88
CA TYR A 18 -0.86 -1.30 3.00
C TYR A 18 -1.63 0.01 2.81
N GLY A 19 -2.91 0.01 3.18
CA GLY A 19 -3.78 1.16 3.01
C GLY A 19 -5.25 0.77 3.01
N PRO A 20 -6.14 1.73 2.74
CA PRO A 20 -7.58 1.54 2.82
C PRO A 20 -8.21 0.95 1.54
N MET A 21 -7.43 0.67 0.51
CA MET A 21 -7.88 0.05 -0.75
C MET A 21 -7.28 -1.34 -0.94
N ASP A 22 -7.51 -1.95 -2.11
CA ASP A 22 -6.81 -3.17 -2.50
C ASP A 22 -5.30 -2.91 -2.62
N PRO A 23 -4.44 -3.95 -2.51
CA PRO A 23 -2.99 -3.81 -2.52
C PRO A 23 -2.44 -3.03 -3.73
N VAL A 24 -3.03 -3.20 -4.92
CA VAL A 24 -2.57 -2.55 -6.16
C VAL A 24 -2.93 -1.08 -6.14
N SER A 25 -4.15 -0.73 -5.74
CA SER A 25 -4.57 0.67 -5.61
C SER A 25 -3.81 1.40 -4.50
N ASN A 26 -3.44 0.72 -3.41
CA ASN A 26 -2.66 1.32 -2.32
C ASN A 26 -1.24 1.70 -2.76
N VAL A 27 -0.63 0.93 -3.66
CA VAL A 27 0.63 1.27 -4.32
C VAL A 27 0.54 2.65 -4.98
N VAL A 28 -0.49 2.85 -5.80
CA VAL A 28 -0.70 4.13 -6.51
C VAL A 28 -0.99 5.25 -5.51
N LEU A 29 -1.87 4.99 -4.53
CA LEU A 29 -2.25 5.97 -3.51
C LEU A 29 -1.05 6.48 -2.72
N ASN A 30 -0.23 5.56 -2.20
CA ASN A 30 0.87 5.92 -1.35
C ASN A 30 1.98 6.65 -2.12
N THR A 31 2.25 6.24 -3.38
CA THR A 31 3.19 6.96 -4.25
C THR A 31 2.69 8.37 -4.60
N VAL A 32 1.45 8.51 -5.06
CA VAL A 32 0.88 9.83 -5.42
C VAL A 32 0.81 10.76 -4.21
N TRP A 33 0.39 10.25 -3.05
CA TRP A 33 0.35 11.05 -1.83
C TRP A 33 1.74 11.51 -1.43
N TYR A 34 2.76 10.64 -1.51
CA TYR A 34 4.14 11.01 -1.22
C TYR A 34 4.65 12.10 -2.16
N ASP A 35 4.37 11.98 -3.45
CA ASP A 35 4.77 12.97 -4.46
C ASP A 35 4.15 14.34 -4.18
N ILE A 36 2.83 14.38 -3.95
CA ILE A 36 2.11 15.63 -3.66
C ILE A 36 2.57 16.24 -2.33
N ALA A 37 2.73 15.41 -1.29
CA ALA A 37 3.05 15.91 0.05
C ALA A 37 4.51 16.32 0.23
N PHE A 38 5.44 15.78 -0.56
CA PHE A 38 6.87 15.92 -0.30
C PHE A 38 7.77 16.17 -1.51
N LEU A 39 7.34 15.90 -2.74
CA LEU A 39 8.17 16.15 -3.94
C LEU A 39 7.92 17.50 -4.60
N LEU A 40 6.82 18.19 -4.29
CA LEU A 40 6.59 19.57 -4.75
C LEU A 40 7.54 20.61 -4.11
N THR A 41 8.42 20.19 -3.20
CA THR A 41 9.39 21.05 -2.49
C THR A 41 10.86 20.74 -2.80
N GLN A 42 11.17 19.79 -3.68
CA GLN A 42 12.55 19.48 -4.09
C GLN A 42 12.72 19.56 -5.62
N GLU A 43 13.85 20.11 -6.06
CA GLU A 43 14.20 20.23 -7.47
C GLU A 43 14.28 18.83 -8.14
N VAL A 44 13.75 18.76 -9.35
CA VAL A 44 13.40 17.54 -10.10
C VAL A 44 14.66 16.74 -10.49
N ALA A 45 14.79 15.50 -9.99
CA ALA A 45 15.92 14.58 -10.29
C ALA A 45 15.52 13.43 -11.27
N GLU A 46 16.51 12.61 -11.71
CA GLU A 46 16.48 11.51 -12.74
C GLU A 46 16.15 10.05 -12.24
N VAL A 47 15.59 9.18 -13.13
CA VAL A 47 14.71 7.99 -12.89
C VAL A 47 15.71 6.92 -12.69
N GLU A 48 16.03 6.73 -11.42
CA GLU A 48 16.89 5.64 -11.05
C GLU A 48 16.06 4.36 -11.03
N VAL A 49 16.26 3.47 -12.00
CA VAL A 49 15.66 2.14 -11.99
C VAL A 49 16.02 1.49 -10.66
N VAL A 50 15.02 1.13 -9.85
CA VAL A 50 15.25 0.40 -8.59
C VAL A 50 15.96 -0.90 -8.95
N PRO A 51 17.21 -1.13 -8.52
CA PRO A 51 17.90 -2.37 -8.79
C PRO A 51 17.07 -3.53 -8.22
N ALA A 52 17.07 -4.71 -8.86
CA ALA A 52 16.33 -5.89 -8.38
C ALA A 52 16.50 -6.19 -6.85
N PRO A 53 17.69 -5.99 -6.23
CA PRO A 53 17.85 -6.08 -4.77
C PRO A 53 16.97 -5.11 -3.97
N GLY A 54 16.72 -3.90 -4.49
CA GLY A 54 15.84 -2.90 -3.89
C GLY A 54 14.37 -3.33 -3.89
N LEU A 55 13.93 -4.06 -4.93
CA LEU A 55 12.57 -4.59 -5.00
C LEU A 55 12.29 -5.61 -3.89
N HIS A 56 13.23 -6.53 -3.62
CA HIS A 56 13.08 -7.48 -2.52
C HIS A 56 12.90 -6.80 -1.16
N LEU A 57 13.66 -5.71 -0.91
CA LEU A 57 13.52 -4.94 0.32
C LEU A 57 12.18 -4.22 0.40
N THR A 58 11.68 -3.67 -0.71
CA THR A 58 10.36 -3.03 -0.77
C THR A 58 9.23 -4.03 -0.52
N VAL A 59 9.29 -5.22 -1.13
CA VAL A 59 8.33 -6.30 -0.90
C VAL A 59 8.36 -6.76 0.55
N ALA A 60 9.55 -6.98 1.12
CA ALA A 60 9.69 -7.39 2.51
C ALA A 60 9.17 -6.34 3.50
N ARG A 61 9.41 -5.04 3.25
CA ARG A 61 8.88 -3.94 4.06
C ARG A 61 7.37 -3.81 3.95
N THR A 62 6.85 -4.01 2.75
CA THR A 62 5.41 -4.01 2.48
C THR A 62 4.72 -5.13 3.26
N LEU A 63 5.22 -6.37 3.15
CA LEU A 63 4.69 -7.51 3.90
C LEU A 63 4.75 -7.28 5.42
N ARG A 64 5.89 -6.79 5.93
CA ARG A 64 6.02 -6.42 7.35
C ARG A 64 5.00 -5.36 7.76
N GLY A 65 4.77 -4.34 6.92
CA GLY A 65 3.75 -3.32 7.15
C GLY A 65 2.35 -3.91 7.28
N LEU A 66 1.97 -4.81 6.38
CA LEU A 66 0.67 -5.50 6.44
C LEU A 66 0.52 -6.36 7.70
N VAL A 67 1.55 -7.15 8.03
CA VAL A 67 1.54 -7.99 9.24
C VAL A 67 1.45 -7.12 10.50
N THR A 68 2.26 -6.07 10.58
CA THR A 68 2.23 -5.13 11.71
C THR A 68 0.89 -4.41 11.82
N PHE A 69 0.23 -4.07 10.71
CA PHE A 69 -1.11 -3.49 10.75
C PHE A 69 -2.09 -4.41 11.49
N LEU A 70 -2.12 -5.69 11.13
CA LEU A 70 -3.04 -6.66 11.73
C LEU A 70 -2.70 -6.93 13.19
N VAL A 71 -1.43 -7.19 13.50
CA VAL A 71 -0.98 -7.46 14.87
C VAL A 71 -1.23 -6.26 15.78
N ALA A 72 -1.03 -5.03 15.29
CA ALA A 72 -1.30 -3.81 16.05
C ALA A 72 -2.80 -3.55 16.27
N GLY A 73 -3.68 -4.21 15.51
CA GLY A 73 -5.13 -4.03 15.57
C GLY A 73 -5.87 -5.08 16.40
N HIS A 74 -5.23 -6.19 16.79
CA HIS A 74 -5.92 -7.35 17.38
C HIS A 74 -5.24 -7.83 18.66
N ARG A 75 -6.04 -8.31 19.62
CA ARG A 75 -5.54 -8.99 20.82
C ARG A 75 -5.07 -10.40 20.47
N CYS A 76 -3.86 -10.74 20.92
CA CYS A 76 -3.30 -12.09 20.84
C CYS A 76 -3.13 -12.65 19.41
N LEU A 77 -3.24 -11.83 18.37
CA LEU A 77 -2.96 -12.24 16.99
C LEU A 77 -1.44 -12.33 16.78
N THR A 78 -0.94 -13.49 16.40
CA THR A 78 0.49 -13.68 16.12
C THR A 78 0.84 -13.21 14.71
N GLU A 79 2.13 -13.01 14.43
CA GLU A 79 2.58 -12.71 13.05
C GLU A 79 2.21 -13.84 12.08
N GLN A 80 2.26 -15.10 12.54
CA GLN A 80 1.91 -16.26 11.71
C GLN A 80 0.42 -16.27 11.36
N ASP A 81 -0.46 -15.99 12.32
CA ASP A 81 -1.90 -15.88 12.10
C ASP A 81 -2.23 -14.70 11.18
N ALA A 82 -1.56 -13.56 11.38
CA ALA A 82 -1.70 -12.39 10.52
C ALA A 82 -1.32 -12.70 9.07
N VAL A 83 -0.22 -13.42 8.83
CA VAL A 83 0.17 -13.86 7.48
C VAL A 83 -0.90 -14.77 6.88
N GLN A 84 -1.47 -15.72 7.65
CA GLN A 84 -2.53 -16.59 7.15
C GLN A 84 -3.80 -15.80 6.77
N CYS A 85 -4.19 -14.81 7.58
CA CYS A 85 -5.31 -13.94 7.28
C CYS A 85 -5.07 -13.14 6.00
N LEU A 86 -3.87 -12.56 5.84
CA LEU A 86 -3.48 -11.82 4.63
C LEU A 86 -3.50 -12.70 3.38
N LEU A 87 -3.02 -13.94 3.46
CA LEU A 87 -3.04 -14.87 2.33
C LEU A 87 -4.48 -15.21 1.88
N ARG A 88 -5.42 -15.36 2.84
CA ARG A 88 -6.83 -15.61 2.53
C ARG A 88 -7.56 -14.38 2.01
N ALA A 89 -7.08 -13.19 2.35
CA ALA A 89 -7.67 -11.90 2.03
C ALA A 89 -6.99 -11.20 0.83
N ASP A 90 -6.14 -11.89 0.08
CA ASP A 90 -5.38 -11.32 -1.06
C ASP A 90 -4.64 -10.03 -0.67
N ALA A 91 -4.00 -10.05 0.52
CA ALA A 91 -3.30 -8.92 1.14
C ALA A 91 -4.13 -7.64 1.40
N ASP A 92 -5.45 -7.66 1.23
CA ASP A 92 -6.34 -6.59 1.69
C ASP A 92 -6.41 -6.59 3.22
N VAL A 93 -5.95 -5.51 3.84
CA VAL A 93 -5.86 -5.41 5.31
C VAL A 93 -7.22 -5.38 6.00
N HIS A 94 -8.28 -4.92 5.34
CA HIS A 94 -9.61 -4.87 5.93
C HIS A 94 -10.31 -6.23 5.81
N ALA A 95 -10.19 -6.90 4.67
CA ALA A 95 -10.66 -8.28 4.53
C ALA A 95 -9.86 -9.22 5.46
N ALA A 96 -8.57 -8.97 5.68
CA ALA A 96 -7.77 -9.73 6.63
C ALA A 96 -8.16 -9.45 8.09
N THR A 97 -8.57 -8.22 8.43
CA THR A 97 -9.19 -7.90 9.73
C THR A 97 -10.49 -8.69 9.93
N GLU A 98 -11.38 -8.71 8.93
CA GLU A 98 -12.61 -9.49 8.99
C GLU A 98 -12.34 -11.00 9.16
N GLU A 99 -11.30 -11.52 8.49
CA GLU A 99 -10.86 -12.91 8.64
C GLU A 99 -10.30 -13.19 10.04
N ALA A 100 -9.50 -12.29 10.61
CA ALA A 100 -8.99 -12.43 11.97
C ALA A 100 -10.14 -12.44 13.00
N GLU A 101 -11.12 -11.54 12.86
CA GLU A 101 -12.31 -11.53 13.70
C GLU A 101 -13.14 -12.81 13.57
N ARG A 102 -13.28 -13.35 12.35
CA ARG A 102 -13.97 -14.62 12.08
C ARG A 102 -13.27 -15.82 12.75
N LEU A 103 -11.94 -15.77 12.88
CA LEU A 103 -11.15 -16.77 13.60
C LEU A 103 -11.18 -16.59 15.13
N GLY A 104 -11.87 -15.57 15.64
CA GLY A 104 -12.04 -15.31 17.07
C GLY A 104 -11.02 -14.33 17.67
N PHE A 105 -10.18 -13.69 16.85
CA PHE A 105 -9.28 -12.65 17.33
C PHE A 105 -10.05 -11.35 17.52
N HIS A 106 -10.03 -10.80 18.73
CA HIS A 106 -10.76 -9.56 19.03
C HIS A 106 -9.97 -8.34 18.59
N ALA A 107 -10.59 -7.46 17.80
CA ALA A 107 -10.05 -6.14 17.51
C ALA A 107 -9.85 -5.33 18.81
N LEU A 108 -8.82 -4.50 18.85
CA LEU A 108 -8.55 -3.59 19.96
C LEU A 108 -9.58 -2.44 19.92
N ASP A 109 -10.44 -2.37 20.95
CA ASP A 109 -11.38 -1.24 21.13
C ASP A 109 -10.62 0.07 21.40
N GLY A 110 -10.66 0.98 20.42
CA GLY A 110 -10.12 2.33 20.51
C GLY A 110 -10.56 3.17 19.30
N GLY A 111 -10.99 4.40 19.56
CA GLY A 111 -11.45 5.36 18.53
C GLY A 111 -10.47 5.49 17.36
N ASP A 112 -11.02 5.76 16.16
CA ASP A 112 -10.33 5.77 14.87
C ASP A 112 -9.58 4.46 14.55
N LYS A 113 -10.42 3.42 14.40
CA LYS A 113 -10.15 1.96 14.32
C LYS A 113 -8.91 1.46 13.57
N HIS A 114 -8.21 2.30 12.79
CA HIS A 114 -7.03 1.89 12.03
C HIS A 114 -5.88 2.90 12.02
N GLU A 115 -5.99 4.10 12.62
CA GLU A 115 -4.90 5.09 12.55
C GLU A 115 -3.63 4.60 13.24
N GLY A 116 -3.76 4.06 14.45
CA GLY A 116 -2.64 3.44 15.17
C GLY A 116 -2.00 2.31 14.37
N CYS A 117 -2.81 1.49 13.70
CA CYS A 117 -2.37 0.37 12.88
C CYS A 117 -1.61 0.84 11.64
N TYR A 118 -2.14 1.82 10.90
CA TYR A 118 -1.47 2.39 9.73
C TYR A 118 -0.17 3.10 10.09
N ARG A 119 -0.13 3.80 11.23
CA ARG A 119 1.10 4.42 11.72
C ARG A 119 2.17 3.37 12.03
N ALA A 120 1.79 2.28 12.71
CA ALA A 120 2.71 1.19 13.00
C ALA A 120 3.23 0.52 11.72
N ALA A 121 2.34 0.25 10.76
CA ALA A 121 2.68 -0.27 9.44
C ALA A 121 3.65 0.65 8.68
N ALA A 122 3.40 1.96 8.71
CA ALA A 122 4.26 2.94 8.05
C ALA A 122 5.66 3.02 8.68
N ALA A 123 5.77 2.88 10.00
CA ALA A 123 7.04 2.87 10.72
C ALA A 123 7.91 1.68 10.32
N VAL A 124 7.35 0.46 10.32
CA VAL A 124 8.09 -0.76 9.91
C VAL A 124 8.34 -0.79 8.39
N GLY A 125 7.43 -0.20 7.62
CA GLY A 125 7.56 0.03 6.18
C GLY A 125 8.66 1.03 5.81
N ARG A 126 9.30 1.67 6.81
CA ARG A 126 10.32 2.70 6.66
C ARG A 126 9.87 3.90 5.83
N HIS A 127 8.60 4.27 5.93
CA HIS A 127 8.12 5.49 5.32
C HIS A 127 8.82 6.71 5.97
N PRO A 128 9.29 7.71 5.21
CA PRO A 128 9.99 8.87 5.78
C PRO A 128 9.19 9.69 6.80
N ARG A 129 7.86 9.63 6.73
CA ARG A 129 6.93 10.30 7.66
C ARG A 129 5.78 9.37 8.06
N PRO A 130 6.01 8.44 9.01
CA PRO A 130 5.03 7.38 9.29
C PRO A 130 3.76 7.90 9.97
N PHE A 131 3.87 8.97 10.76
CA PHE A 131 2.73 9.63 11.40
C PHE A 131 1.78 10.25 10.37
N SER A 132 2.32 11.14 9.51
CA SER A 132 1.52 11.81 8.48
C SER A 132 0.84 10.83 7.53
N GLN A 133 1.53 9.75 7.17
CA GLN A 133 0.96 8.71 6.33
C GLN A 133 -0.16 7.95 7.06
N GLY A 134 0.05 7.58 8.32
CA GLY A 134 -0.95 6.90 9.15
C GLY A 134 -2.26 7.69 9.25
N THR A 135 -2.17 8.97 9.58
CA THR A 135 -3.33 9.88 9.66
C THR A 135 -4.01 10.05 8.30
N PHE A 136 -3.24 10.17 7.21
CA PHE A 136 -3.79 10.26 5.86
C PHE A 136 -4.59 9.00 5.49
N LEU A 137 -4.02 7.81 5.70
CA LEU A 137 -4.68 6.54 5.40
C LEU A 137 -5.92 6.31 6.27
N ALA A 138 -5.87 6.73 7.54
CA ALA A 138 -7.03 6.68 8.44
C ALA A 138 -8.18 7.61 8.04
N SER A 139 -7.89 8.72 7.34
CA SER A 139 -8.90 9.70 6.90
C SER A 139 -9.87 9.15 5.83
N TYR A 140 -9.58 7.98 5.26
CA TYR A 140 -10.45 7.29 4.32
C TYR A 140 -11.58 6.57 5.03
N THR A 141 -12.73 7.23 5.13
CA THR A 141 -13.97 6.64 5.64
C THR A 141 -14.43 5.44 4.80
N PRO A 142 -15.24 4.51 5.34
CA PRO A 142 -15.82 3.41 4.56
C PRO A 142 -16.50 3.86 3.26
N THR A 143 -17.15 5.03 3.28
CA THR A 143 -17.77 5.65 2.11
C THR A 143 -16.73 6.09 1.07
N LYS A 144 -15.66 6.78 1.49
CA LYS A 144 -14.55 7.15 0.60
C LYS A 144 -13.87 5.92 0.01
N ARG A 145 -13.66 4.86 0.81
CA ARG A 145 -13.13 3.56 0.36
C ARG A 145 -14.01 2.93 -0.72
N ARG A 146 -15.34 2.93 -0.53
CA ARG A 146 -16.28 2.37 -1.51
C ARG A 146 -16.28 3.15 -2.83
N CYS A 147 -16.20 4.48 -2.77
CA CYS A 147 -16.06 5.32 -3.96
C CYS A 147 -14.73 5.07 -4.68
N LEU A 148 -13.64 4.98 -3.93
CA LEU A 148 -12.31 4.71 -4.47
C LEU A 148 -12.19 3.32 -5.09
N ARG A 149 -12.75 2.26 -4.50
CA ARG A 149 -12.76 0.93 -5.12
C ARG A 149 -13.52 0.93 -6.45
N ARG A 150 -14.59 1.71 -6.57
CA ARG A 150 -15.32 1.87 -7.84
C ARG A 150 -14.47 2.59 -8.89
N CYS A 151 -13.70 3.61 -8.49
CA CYS A 151 -12.76 4.29 -9.38
C CYS A 151 -11.50 3.44 -9.69
N GLY A 152 -11.02 2.67 -8.71
CA GLY A 152 -9.87 1.77 -8.81
C GLY A 152 -10.14 0.58 -9.72
N ALA A 153 -11.34 0.01 -9.70
CA ALA A 153 -11.78 -0.99 -10.68
C ALA A 153 -11.73 -0.44 -12.12
N ALA A 154 -12.06 0.85 -12.32
CA ALA A 154 -11.93 1.50 -13.61
C ALA A 154 -10.45 1.74 -14.00
N LEU A 155 -9.59 2.13 -13.07
CA LEU A 155 -8.14 2.26 -13.30
C LEU A 155 -7.45 0.92 -13.57
N ALA A 156 -7.83 -0.15 -12.87
CA ALA A 156 -7.31 -1.51 -13.08
C ALA A 156 -7.78 -2.10 -14.41
N ALA A 157 -9.03 -1.83 -14.82
CA ALA A 157 -9.53 -2.19 -16.16
C ALA A 157 -8.73 -1.48 -17.26
N VAL A 158 -8.50 -0.17 -17.12
CA VAL A 158 -7.68 0.61 -18.07
C VAL A 158 -6.23 0.12 -18.09
N SER A 159 -5.64 -0.21 -16.93
CA SER A 159 -4.27 -0.75 -16.86
C SER A 159 -4.17 -2.15 -17.50
N GLY A 160 -5.19 -3.00 -17.33
CA GLY A 160 -5.29 -4.31 -17.98
C GLY A 160 -5.38 -4.20 -19.52
N ASP A 161 -6.07 -3.18 -20.03
CA ASP A 161 -6.18 -2.92 -21.47
C ASP A 161 -4.88 -2.34 -22.05
N ILE A 162 -4.16 -1.53 -21.29
CA ILE A 162 -2.82 -1.02 -21.65
C ILE A 162 -1.79 -2.17 -21.71
N LEU A 163 -1.81 -3.08 -20.74
CA LEU A 163 -0.91 -4.25 -20.73
C LEU A 163 -1.21 -5.23 -21.88
N ARG A 164 -2.50 -5.49 -22.19
CA ARG A 164 -2.89 -6.35 -23.32
C ARG A 164 -2.56 -5.73 -24.67
N SER A 165 -2.76 -4.43 -24.85
CA SER A 165 -2.42 -3.73 -26.10
C SER A 165 -0.90 -3.69 -26.33
N SER A 166 -0.10 -3.55 -25.27
CA SER A 166 1.36 -3.64 -25.33
C SER A 166 1.84 -5.05 -25.76
N GLN A 167 1.25 -6.12 -25.21
CA GLN A 167 1.58 -7.50 -25.60
C GLN A 167 1.14 -7.85 -27.03
N ALA A 168 0.00 -7.32 -27.50
CA ALA A 168 -0.45 -7.49 -28.88
C ALA A 168 0.48 -6.79 -29.90
N THR A 169 1.09 -5.68 -29.51
CA THR A 169 2.04 -4.94 -30.37
C THR A 169 3.41 -5.60 -30.45
N ALA A 170 3.80 -6.39 -29.43
CA ALA A 170 5.06 -7.12 -29.38
C ALA A 170 5.07 -8.45 -30.18
N LEU A 171 3.89 -9.01 -30.49
CA LEU A 171 3.75 -10.25 -31.27
C LEU A 171 3.73 -10.03 -32.79
N HIS A 172 3.77 -8.78 -33.25
CA HIS A 172 3.72 -8.40 -34.68
C HIS A 172 5.03 -7.76 -35.20
N ARG A 173 6.15 -7.92 -34.50
CA ARG A 173 7.49 -7.52 -34.98
C ARG A 173 8.39 -8.73 -35.19
#